data_AF-A0A258R5G2-F1
#
_entry.id   AF-A0A258R5G2-F1
#
_cell.length_a   1.000
_cell.length_b   1.000
_cell.length_c   1.000
_cell.angle_alpha   90.00
_cell.angle_beta   90.00
_cell.angle_gamma   90.00
#
_symmetry.space_group_name_H-M   'P 1'
#
loop_
_entity.id
_entity.type
_entity.pdbx_description
1 polymer ?
#
loop_
_entity_poly.entity_id
_entity_poly.type
_entity_poly.pdbx_seq_one_letter_code
_entity_poly.pdbx_strand_id
1 'polypeptide(L)'
;MRHTLSIFVGLLLIQLIQPVYAASLRTALDQAWEKNPQAQTLEAKRAESIAQGVAANSLVPGAPVVILGHRNDQLNSNAGVREWEAGIALPIWLPGQRDARQRQVKAGRDGLEANILALRLRLAGELREAIWQVRQVEAQIRLDEARALTAKKLAEDVAKRVQAGELAKTDLNLAQNEWRTAQAAVLQNATTLLQAQQTYATLTGTTVLPDDSAESAQSKPLSDDHPLMEEARLAIEVAQAQVRVTNQSRRDNPELELSARRARGNLNDPYASTVALALRLPLATDARNLPLTSAAQTALTRAQSEYTRARLTLEYQRQQADQALQAADQLLDLARQQRTASGENLDLIQKSFSLGESDLFALLRARTAAFEAEQAYNQQEIAQALSRARLNQAQGVLP
;
A
#
# COMPACT_ATOMS: atom_id res chain seq x y z
N MET A 1 49.85 -50.99 -18.61
CA MET A 1 50.11 -49.86 -19.53
C MET A 1 48.80 -49.11 -19.77
N ARG A 2 48.84 -47.78 -19.63
CA ARG A 2 47.83 -46.75 -19.98
C ARG A 2 46.82 -46.37 -18.89
N HIS A 3 47.19 -45.28 -18.23
CA HIS A 3 46.35 -44.34 -17.49
C HIS A 3 45.41 -43.55 -18.41
N THR A 4 44.19 -43.25 -17.94
CA THR A 4 43.33 -42.12 -18.33
C THR A 4 42.42 -41.81 -17.12
N LEU A 5 42.80 -40.90 -16.22
CA LEU A 5 42.55 -39.45 -16.19
C LEU A 5 41.06 -39.03 -16.24
N SER A 6 40.58 -38.56 -15.07
CA SER A 6 39.70 -37.40 -14.74
C SER A 6 38.51 -37.07 -15.67
N ILE A 7 37.33 -36.69 -15.16
CA ILE A 7 37.06 -35.36 -14.59
C ILE A 7 35.82 -35.39 -13.69
N PHE A 8 35.98 -34.92 -12.46
CA PHE A 8 34.96 -34.58 -11.48
C PHE A 8 34.45 -33.16 -11.81
N VAL A 9 33.18 -33.00 -12.19
CA VAL A 9 32.56 -31.66 -12.32
C VAL A 9 31.89 -31.34 -11.01
N GLY A 10 32.60 -30.58 -10.17
CA GLY A 10 32.03 -29.94 -8.99
C GLY A 10 31.10 -28.82 -9.41
N LEU A 11 29.82 -28.96 -9.06
CA LEU A 11 28.79 -27.95 -9.21
C LEU A 11 29.02 -26.89 -8.13
N LEU A 12 29.75 -25.83 -8.48
CA LEU A 12 30.04 -24.72 -7.58
C LEU A 12 28.80 -23.81 -7.52
N LEU A 13 28.04 -23.96 -6.44
CA LEU A 13 26.98 -23.04 -6.03
C LEU A 13 27.60 -21.66 -5.80
N ILE A 14 27.44 -20.75 -6.77
CA ILE A 14 27.70 -19.33 -6.59
C ILE A 14 26.56 -18.81 -5.71
N GLN A 15 26.79 -18.78 -4.40
CA GLN A 15 26.03 -17.90 -3.52
C GLN A 15 26.35 -16.47 -3.93
N LEU A 16 25.39 -15.82 -4.61
CA LEU A 16 25.37 -14.38 -4.79
C LEU A 16 25.25 -13.75 -3.40
N ILE A 17 26.39 -13.43 -2.80
CA ILE A 17 26.51 -12.53 -1.66
C ILE A 17 26.12 -11.16 -2.20
N GLN A 18 24.83 -10.83 -2.06
CA GLN A 18 24.35 -9.47 -2.25
C GLN A 18 25.11 -8.57 -1.27
N PRO A 19 25.73 -7.48 -1.71
CA PRO A 19 26.35 -6.53 -0.80
C PRO A 19 25.30 -6.05 0.20
N VAL A 20 25.61 -6.19 1.50
CA VAL A 20 24.84 -5.61 2.59
C VAL A 20 25.01 -4.08 2.50
N TYR A 21 24.26 -3.46 1.60
CA TYR A 21 23.93 -2.05 1.73
C TYR A 21 23.05 -1.95 2.97
N ALA A 22 23.42 -1.08 3.90
CA ALA A 22 22.57 -0.73 5.04
C ALA A 22 21.15 -0.50 4.52
N ALA A 23 20.22 -1.37 4.91
CA ALA A 23 18.87 -1.33 4.37
C ALA A 23 18.24 -0.02 4.86
N SER A 24 17.76 0.81 3.92
CA SER A 24 17.09 2.07 4.22
C SER A 24 15.57 1.87 4.16
N LEU A 25 14.81 2.74 4.82
CA LEU A 25 13.35 2.73 4.73
C LEU A 25 12.85 2.82 3.27
N ARG A 26 13.57 3.56 2.42
CA ARG A 26 13.32 3.62 0.97
C ARG A 26 13.51 2.26 0.29
N THR A 27 14.62 1.57 0.57
CA THR A 27 14.88 0.23 0.00
C THR A 27 13.79 -0.75 0.39
N ALA A 28 13.33 -0.71 1.65
CA ALA A 28 12.25 -1.55 2.13
C ALA A 28 10.89 -1.20 1.48
N LEU A 29 10.64 0.09 1.22
CA LEU A 29 9.46 0.53 0.47
C LEU A 29 9.47 0.05 -0.99
N ASP A 30 10.62 0.12 -1.67
CA ASP A 30 10.77 -0.37 -3.04
C ASP A 30 10.53 -1.90 -3.12
N GLN A 31 11.09 -2.66 -2.17
CA GLN A 31 10.81 -4.10 -2.06
C GLN A 31 9.32 -4.40 -1.83
N ALA A 32 8.67 -3.62 -0.96
CA ALA A 32 7.26 -3.77 -0.70
C ALA A 32 6.41 -3.39 -1.93
N TRP A 33 6.82 -2.37 -2.69
CA TRP A 33 6.15 -1.95 -3.91
C TRP A 33 6.13 -3.06 -4.97
N GLU A 34 7.26 -3.74 -5.19
CA GLU A 34 7.35 -4.83 -6.17
C GLU A 34 6.43 -6.01 -5.84
N LYS A 35 6.22 -6.29 -4.54
CA LYS A 35 5.40 -7.41 -4.07
C LYS A 35 3.92 -7.08 -3.87
N ASN A 36 3.55 -5.80 -3.90
CA ASN A 36 2.18 -5.37 -3.66
C ASN A 36 1.27 -5.62 -4.90
N PRO A 37 0.17 -6.40 -4.78
CA PRO A 37 -0.73 -6.66 -5.90
C PRO A 37 -1.45 -5.42 -6.45
N GLN A 38 -1.75 -4.44 -5.58
CA GLN A 38 -2.37 -3.19 -6.00
C GLN A 38 -1.40 -2.33 -6.80
N ALA A 39 -0.12 -2.32 -6.43
CA ALA A 39 0.92 -1.61 -7.18
C ALA A 39 1.06 -2.19 -8.59
N GLN A 40 1.12 -3.52 -8.73
CA GLN A 40 1.16 -4.18 -10.05
C GLN A 40 -0.07 -3.85 -10.90
N THR A 41 -1.25 -3.75 -10.29
CA THR A 41 -2.49 -3.34 -10.98
C THR A 41 -2.42 -1.90 -11.47
N LEU A 42 -1.89 -0.97 -10.65
CA LEU A 42 -1.74 0.43 -11.05
C LEU A 42 -0.70 0.60 -12.17
N GLU A 43 0.41 -0.16 -12.11
CA GLU A 43 1.41 -0.18 -13.19
C GLU A 43 0.81 -0.71 -14.50
N ALA A 44 0.01 -1.78 -14.45
CA ALA A 44 -0.68 -2.30 -15.64
C ALA A 44 -1.67 -1.28 -16.23
N LYS A 45 -2.33 -0.47 -15.40
CA LYS A 45 -3.21 0.62 -15.85
C LYS A 45 -2.48 1.72 -16.63
N ARG A 46 -1.16 1.87 -16.49
CA ARG A 46 -0.40 2.81 -17.33
C ARG A 46 -0.48 2.41 -18.81
N ALA A 47 -0.32 1.12 -19.11
CA ALA A 47 -0.46 0.61 -20.47
C ALA A 47 -1.90 0.78 -21.01
N GLU A 48 -2.91 0.55 -20.16
CA GLU A 48 -4.31 0.80 -20.51
C GLU A 48 -4.54 2.27 -20.87
N SER A 49 -4.01 3.20 -20.07
CA SER A 49 -4.14 4.65 -20.31
C SER A 49 -3.41 5.12 -21.57
N ILE A 50 -2.31 4.46 -21.93
CA ILE A 50 -1.65 4.67 -23.23
C ILE A 50 -2.57 4.23 -24.37
N ALA A 51 -3.17 3.05 -24.27
CA ALA A 51 -4.09 2.51 -25.29
C ALA A 51 -5.36 3.37 -25.44
N GLN A 52 -5.93 3.87 -24.34
CA GLN A 52 -7.06 4.82 -24.39
C GLN A 52 -6.69 6.11 -25.14
N GLY A 53 -5.42 6.55 -25.03
CA GLY A 53 -4.90 7.68 -25.79
C GLY A 53 -4.83 7.44 -27.30
N VAL A 54 -4.61 6.21 -27.75
CA VAL A 54 -4.65 5.87 -29.18
C VAL A 54 -6.06 6.10 -29.74
N ALA A 55 -7.09 5.64 -29.02
CA ALA A 55 -8.49 5.83 -29.41
C ALA A 55 -8.92 7.31 -29.36
N ALA A 56 -8.43 8.10 -28.40
CA ALA A 56 -8.74 9.54 -28.35
C ALA A 56 -8.04 10.35 -29.46
N ASN A 57 -6.92 9.85 -29.97
CA ASN A 57 -6.13 10.51 -31.01
C ASN A 57 -6.46 10.05 -32.43
N SER A 58 -7.32 9.05 -32.60
CA SER A 58 -7.71 8.52 -33.91
C SER A 58 -8.44 9.57 -34.77
N LEU A 59 -8.32 9.41 -36.09
CA LEU A 59 -8.99 10.28 -37.07
C LEU A 59 -10.50 10.10 -37.08
N VAL A 60 -10.97 8.88 -36.80
CA VAL A 60 -12.38 8.50 -36.69
C VAL A 60 -12.69 8.00 -35.27
N PRO A 61 -13.87 8.28 -34.71
CA PRO A 61 -14.21 7.95 -33.32
C PRO A 61 -14.52 6.47 -33.07
N GLY A 62 -14.53 5.65 -34.12
CA GLY A 62 -14.80 4.22 -34.06
C GLY A 62 -14.18 3.52 -35.25
N ALA A 63 -14.20 2.19 -35.24
CA ALA A 63 -13.69 1.41 -36.35
C ALA A 63 -14.56 1.61 -37.61
N PRO A 64 -13.95 1.69 -38.81
CA PRO A 64 -14.70 1.64 -40.06
C PRO A 64 -15.44 0.31 -40.19
N VAL A 65 -16.65 0.34 -40.76
CA VAL A 65 -17.47 -0.86 -40.97
C VAL A 65 -17.56 -1.16 -42.46
N VAL A 66 -17.36 -2.43 -42.84
CA VAL A 66 -17.58 -2.91 -44.20
C VAL A 66 -18.98 -3.51 -44.30
N ILE A 67 -19.73 -3.07 -45.31
CA ILE A 67 -21.11 -3.51 -45.57
C ILE A 67 -21.09 -4.35 -46.85
N LEU A 68 -21.63 -5.57 -46.78
CA LEU A 68 -21.79 -6.47 -47.92
C LEU A 68 -23.25 -6.92 -47.97
N GLY A 69 -23.92 -6.68 -49.10
CA GLY A 69 -25.30 -7.04 -49.33
C GLY A 69 -25.45 -7.87 -50.59
N HIS A 70 -26.31 -8.89 -50.54
CA HIS A 70 -26.76 -9.61 -51.73
C HIS A 70 -28.26 -9.82 -51.65
N ARG A 71 -28.98 -9.40 -52.70
CA ARG A 71 -30.44 -9.58 -52.79
C ARG A 71 -30.77 -10.30 -54.10
N ASN A 72 -31.67 -11.27 -54.03
CA ASN A 72 -32.20 -11.96 -55.20
C ASN A 72 -33.69 -12.27 -55.01
N ASP A 73 -34.38 -12.61 -56.11
CA ASP A 73 -35.81 -12.92 -56.12
C ASP A 73 -36.11 -14.41 -56.33
N GLN A 74 -35.13 -15.27 -56.11
CA GLN A 74 -35.24 -16.72 -56.35
C GLN A 74 -36.34 -17.39 -55.51
N LEU A 75 -36.59 -16.88 -54.30
CA LEU A 75 -37.63 -17.39 -53.39
C LEU A 75 -39.01 -16.77 -53.63
N ASN A 76 -39.16 -15.89 -54.63
CA ASN A 76 -40.42 -15.24 -54.98
C ASN A 76 -40.68 -15.36 -56.49
N SER A 77 -40.64 -14.25 -57.23
CA SER A 77 -40.98 -14.19 -58.66
C SER A 77 -39.99 -14.90 -59.57
N ASN A 78 -38.74 -15.10 -59.11
CA ASN A 78 -37.62 -15.62 -59.89
C ASN A 78 -37.52 -14.99 -61.29
N ALA A 79 -37.81 -13.69 -61.38
CA ALA A 79 -37.68 -12.86 -62.56
C ALA A 79 -36.21 -12.52 -62.85
N GLY A 80 -35.26 -13.03 -62.05
CA GLY A 80 -33.85 -12.88 -62.31
C GLY A 80 -33.26 -11.59 -61.76
N VAL A 81 -33.94 -10.94 -60.81
CA VAL A 81 -33.43 -9.81 -60.05
C VAL A 81 -32.23 -10.26 -59.24
N ARG A 82 -31.10 -9.58 -59.41
CA ARG A 82 -29.88 -9.82 -58.62
C ARG A 82 -29.20 -8.51 -58.32
N GLU A 83 -28.81 -8.36 -57.07
CA GLU A 83 -28.18 -7.15 -56.55
C GLU A 83 -27.02 -7.54 -55.63
N TRP A 84 -25.88 -6.93 -55.88
CA TRP A 84 -24.70 -6.97 -55.04
C TRP A 84 -24.41 -5.57 -54.54
N GLU A 85 -24.16 -5.42 -53.26
CA GLU A 85 -23.77 -4.17 -52.61
C GLU A 85 -22.50 -4.38 -51.82
N ALA A 86 -21.55 -3.47 -51.97
CA ALA A 86 -20.35 -3.39 -51.15
C ALA A 86 -20.11 -1.93 -50.75
N GLY A 87 -19.90 -1.67 -49.47
CA GLY A 87 -19.70 -0.31 -48.96
C GLY A 87 -18.81 -0.25 -47.74
N ILE A 88 -18.37 0.96 -47.42
CA ILE A 88 -17.60 1.28 -46.22
C ILE A 88 -18.30 2.43 -45.51
N ALA A 89 -18.61 2.25 -44.23
CA ALA A 89 -19.15 3.28 -43.34
C ALA A 89 -18.06 3.78 -42.39
N LEU A 90 -17.86 5.10 -42.38
CA LEU A 90 -16.89 5.80 -41.55
C LEU A 90 -17.63 6.64 -40.50
N PRO A 91 -17.44 6.39 -39.19
CA PRO A 91 -18.03 7.24 -38.18
C PRO A 91 -17.31 8.59 -38.14
N ILE A 92 -18.03 9.66 -37.82
CA ILE A 92 -17.53 11.03 -37.79
C ILE A 92 -17.60 11.57 -36.36
N TRP A 93 -16.54 12.22 -35.90
CA TRP A 93 -16.52 12.88 -34.60
C TRP A 93 -17.62 13.94 -34.49
N LEU A 94 -18.29 13.98 -33.35
CA LEU A 94 -19.14 15.12 -33.01
C LEU A 94 -18.28 16.35 -32.69
N PRO A 95 -18.77 17.58 -32.92
CA PRO A 95 -18.05 18.80 -32.57
C PRO A 95 -17.60 18.79 -31.09
N GLY A 96 -16.31 18.98 -30.83
CA GLY A 96 -15.74 19.01 -29.48
C GLY A 96 -15.63 17.65 -28.75
N GLN A 97 -16.12 16.55 -29.34
CA GLN A 97 -16.07 15.22 -28.72
C GLN A 97 -14.64 14.67 -28.66
N ARG A 98 -13.84 14.87 -29.71
CA ARG A 98 -12.44 14.44 -29.76
C ARG A 98 -11.62 15.12 -28.65
N ASP A 99 -11.73 16.44 -28.55
CA ASP A 99 -11.04 17.23 -27.52
C ASP A 99 -11.47 16.80 -26.11
N ALA A 100 -12.76 16.52 -25.89
CA ALA A 100 -13.25 16.03 -24.62
C ALA A 100 -12.65 14.67 -24.26
N ARG A 101 -12.55 13.74 -25.22
CA ARG A 101 -11.92 12.42 -25.03
C ARG A 101 -10.42 12.54 -24.75
N GLN A 102 -9.72 13.42 -25.46
CA GLN A 102 -8.30 13.67 -25.20
C GLN A 102 -8.07 14.22 -23.78
N ARG A 103 -8.89 15.18 -23.34
CA ARG A 103 -8.84 15.69 -21.96
C ARG A 103 -9.18 14.63 -20.91
N GLN A 104 -10.10 13.73 -21.21
CA GLN A 104 -10.40 12.59 -20.33
C GLN A 104 -9.19 11.67 -20.16
N VAL A 105 -8.51 11.32 -21.26
CA VAL A 105 -7.31 10.49 -21.19
C VAL A 105 -6.21 11.20 -20.40
N LYS A 106 -6.00 12.50 -20.63
CA LYS A 106 -5.01 13.28 -19.86
C LYS A 106 -5.33 13.27 -18.37
N ALA A 107 -6.55 13.66 -17.97
CA ALA A 107 -6.96 13.66 -16.57
C ALA A 107 -6.85 12.25 -15.95
N GLY A 108 -7.18 11.20 -16.71
CA GLY A 108 -7.03 9.81 -16.28
C GLY A 108 -5.57 9.40 -16.02
N ARG A 109 -4.61 9.89 -16.81
CA ARG A 109 -3.17 9.68 -16.58
C ARG A 109 -2.70 10.41 -15.33
N ASP A 110 -3.03 11.69 -15.22
CA ASP A 110 -2.63 12.51 -14.08
C ASP A 110 -3.21 11.91 -12.78
N GLY A 111 -4.49 11.51 -12.80
CA GLY A 111 -5.12 10.81 -11.69
C GLY A 111 -4.50 9.44 -11.37
N LEU A 112 -4.04 8.68 -12.38
CA LEU A 112 -3.34 7.41 -12.14
C LEU A 112 -2.00 7.62 -11.42
N GLU A 113 -1.22 8.63 -11.80
CA GLU A 113 0.06 8.95 -11.14
C GLU A 113 -0.16 9.40 -9.69
N ALA A 114 -1.19 10.19 -9.40
CA ALA A 114 -1.53 10.53 -8.01
C ALA A 114 -1.97 9.30 -7.20
N ASN A 115 -2.74 8.37 -7.80
CA ASN A 115 -3.08 7.10 -7.14
C ASN A 115 -1.83 6.28 -6.79
N ILE A 116 -0.81 6.26 -7.65
CA ILE A 116 0.46 5.59 -7.40
C ILE A 116 1.18 6.22 -6.20
N LEU A 117 1.30 7.55 -6.16
CA LEU A 117 1.92 8.26 -5.03
C LEU A 117 1.15 8.07 -3.73
N ALA A 118 -0.18 8.12 -3.77
CA ALA A 118 -1.05 7.85 -2.63
C ALA A 118 -0.85 6.42 -2.10
N LEU A 119 -0.77 5.42 -2.98
CA LEU A 119 -0.51 4.04 -2.59
C LEU A 119 0.88 3.88 -1.97
N ARG A 120 1.92 4.50 -2.55
CA ARG A 120 3.27 4.51 -1.97
C ARG A 120 3.27 5.09 -0.56
N LEU A 121 2.54 6.18 -0.33
CA LEU A 121 2.43 6.78 1.00
C LEU A 121 1.71 5.84 1.99
N ARG A 122 0.60 5.21 1.59
CA ARG A 122 -0.09 4.23 2.45
C ARG A 122 0.83 3.07 2.83
N LEU A 123 1.55 2.52 1.84
CA LEU A 123 2.50 1.43 2.04
C LEU A 123 3.67 1.83 2.96
N ALA A 124 4.18 3.05 2.83
CA ALA A 124 5.20 3.58 3.74
C ALA A 124 4.69 3.65 5.19
N GLY A 125 3.41 4.01 5.40
CA GLY A 125 2.76 3.99 6.70
C GLY A 125 2.69 2.58 7.31
N GLU A 126 2.22 1.60 6.54
CA GLU A 126 2.18 0.19 6.97
C GLU A 126 3.58 -0.35 7.32
N LEU A 127 4.57 0.03 6.52
CA LEU A 127 5.96 -0.37 6.74
C LEU A 127 6.54 0.23 8.02
N ARG A 128 6.28 1.52 8.30
CA ARG A 128 6.69 2.18 9.55
C ARG A 128 6.15 1.46 10.78
N GLU A 129 4.85 1.13 10.78
CA GLU A 129 4.23 0.38 11.89
C GLU A 129 4.86 -1.01 12.05
N ALA A 130 5.03 -1.75 10.97
CA ALA A 130 5.60 -3.10 11.01
C ALA A 130 7.04 -3.11 11.51
N ILE A 131 7.86 -2.15 11.08
CA ILE A 131 9.26 -2.01 11.53
C ILE A 131 9.29 -1.73 13.04
N TRP A 132 8.52 -0.74 13.52
CA TRP A 132 8.51 -0.39 14.94
C TRP A 132 7.92 -1.49 15.81
N GLN A 133 6.98 -2.29 15.31
CA GLN A 133 6.48 -3.47 16.00
C GLN A 133 7.59 -4.52 16.22
N VAL A 134 8.42 -4.79 15.22
CA VAL A 134 9.56 -5.71 15.38
C VAL A 134 10.58 -5.13 16.36
N ARG A 135 10.93 -3.84 16.23
CA ARG A 135 11.85 -3.16 17.15
C ARG A 135 11.36 -3.19 18.60
N GLN A 136 10.04 -3.08 18.81
CA GLN A 136 9.42 -3.19 20.13
C GLN A 136 9.66 -4.55 20.77
N VAL A 137 9.42 -5.62 20.02
CA VAL A 137 9.58 -6.99 20.53
C VAL A 137 11.06 -7.32 20.73
N GLU A 138 11.95 -6.88 19.83
CA GLU A 138 13.41 -7.03 20.01
C GLU A 138 13.90 -6.35 21.28
N ALA A 139 13.43 -5.13 21.58
CA ALA A 139 13.77 -4.43 22.81
C ALA A 139 13.25 -5.15 24.06
N GLN A 140 12.03 -5.70 23.99
CA GLN A 140 11.46 -6.47 25.09
C GLN A 140 12.25 -7.76 25.36
N ILE A 141 12.64 -8.49 24.32
CA ILE A 141 13.46 -9.72 24.48
C ILE A 141 14.79 -9.39 25.16
N ARG A 142 15.51 -8.34 24.73
CA ARG A 142 16.77 -7.93 25.36
C ARG A 142 16.60 -7.65 26.86
N LEU A 143 15.49 -7.02 27.23
CA LEU A 143 15.17 -6.73 28.63
C LEU A 143 14.86 -8.01 29.43
N ASP A 144 14.09 -8.94 28.84
CA ASP A 144 13.75 -10.21 29.48
C ASP A 144 14.97 -11.13 29.63
N GLU A 145 15.88 -11.13 28.67
CA GLU A 145 17.17 -11.85 28.75
C GLU A 145 18.03 -11.32 29.89
N ALA A 146 18.11 -9.99 30.04
CA ALA A 146 18.81 -9.36 31.17
C ALA A 146 18.15 -9.73 32.51
N ARG A 147 16.81 -9.74 32.59
CA ARG A 147 16.07 -10.20 33.78
C ARG A 147 16.37 -11.66 34.09
N ALA A 148 16.35 -12.55 33.10
CA ALA A 148 16.61 -13.98 33.28
C ALA A 148 18.04 -14.23 33.78
N LEU A 149 19.04 -13.52 33.25
CA LEU A 149 20.43 -13.63 33.68
C LEU A 149 20.63 -13.14 35.11
N THR A 150 20.03 -12.01 35.48
CA THR A 150 20.14 -11.48 36.84
C THR A 150 19.34 -12.30 37.85
N ALA A 151 18.19 -12.88 37.46
CA ALA A 151 17.40 -13.77 38.31
C ALA A 151 18.10 -15.12 38.55
N LYS A 152 18.80 -15.65 37.53
CA LYS A 152 19.64 -16.84 37.66
C LYS A 152 20.74 -16.63 38.72
N LYS A 153 21.48 -15.52 38.64
CA LYS A 153 22.52 -15.17 39.63
C LYS A 153 21.95 -15.10 41.05
N LEU A 154 20.79 -14.47 41.21
CA LEU A 154 20.12 -14.39 42.52
C LEU A 154 19.75 -15.78 43.04
N ALA A 155 19.19 -16.66 42.21
CA ALA A 155 18.83 -18.02 42.60
C ALA A 155 20.06 -18.85 43.01
N GLU A 156 21.19 -18.69 42.31
CA GLU A 156 22.46 -19.34 42.64
C GLU A 156 23.03 -18.84 43.98
N ASP A 157 22.96 -17.53 44.25
CA ASP A 157 23.47 -16.96 45.49
C ASP A 157 22.57 -17.31 46.69
N VAL A 158 21.24 -17.28 46.52
CA VAL A 158 20.30 -17.76 47.54
C VAL A 158 20.52 -19.25 47.82
N ALA A 159 20.80 -20.07 46.81
CA ALA A 159 21.11 -21.50 47.01
C ALA A 159 22.33 -21.71 47.90
N LYS A 160 23.41 -20.93 47.70
CA LYS A 160 24.61 -20.99 48.56
C LYS A 160 24.30 -20.59 50.00
N ARG A 161 23.51 -19.52 50.21
CA ARG A 161 23.11 -19.06 51.55
C ARG A 161 22.19 -20.04 52.28
N VAL A 162 21.28 -20.71 51.55
CA VAL A 162 20.48 -21.82 52.12
C VAL A 162 21.36 -23.00 52.53
N GLN A 163 22.38 -23.35 51.74
CA GLN A 163 23.34 -24.41 52.13
C GLN A 163 24.16 -24.04 53.38
N ALA A 164 24.48 -22.76 53.54
CA ALA A 164 25.13 -22.23 54.75
C ALA A 164 24.17 -22.11 55.95
N GLY A 165 22.87 -22.31 55.77
CA GLY A 165 21.86 -22.20 56.82
C GLY A 165 21.38 -20.77 57.11
N GLU A 166 21.75 -19.79 56.27
CA GLU A 166 21.43 -18.36 56.45
C GLU A 166 20.02 -17.99 55.94
N LEU A 167 19.47 -18.76 55.00
CA LEU A 167 18.16 -18.52 54.39
C LEU A 167 17.28 -19.77 54.42
N ALA A 168 15.96 -19.58 54.30
CA ALA A 168 15.01 -20.68 54.30
C ALA A 168 14.89 -21.33 52.91
N LYS A 169 14.48 -22.61 52.86
CA LYS A 169 14.19 -23.31 51.59
C LYS A 169 13.07 -22.62 50.79
N THR A 170 12.15 -21.93 51.45
CA THR A 170 11.11 -21.11 50.82
C THR A 170 11.68 -19.97 49.99
N ASP A 171 12.77 -19.35 50.45
CA ASP A 171 13.45 -18.25 49.77
C ASP A 171 14.13 -18.74 48.48
N LEU A 172 14.74 -19.94 48.53
CA LEU A 172 15.28 -20.59 47.34
C LEU A 172 14.19 -20.90 46.31
N ASN A 173 13.05 -21.44 46.74
CA ASN A 173 11.94 -21.70 45.83
C ASN A 173 11.42 -20.40 45.18
N LEU A 174 11.36 -19.31 45.94
CA LEU A 174 10.94 -18.00 45.44
C LEU A 174 11.92 -17.46 44.38
N ALA A 175 13.22 -17.51 44.65
CA ALA A 175 14.24 -17.07 43.69
C ALA A 175 14.27 -17.94 42.42
N GLN A 176 14.10 -19.26 42.57
CA GLN A 176 14.00 -20.17 41.42
C GLN A 176 12.73 -19.93 40.59
N ASN A 177 11.60 -19.61 41.22
CA ASN A 177 10.37 -19.25 40.51
C ASN A 177 10.54 -17.96 39.71
N GLU A 178 11.17 -16.93 40.27
CA GLU A 178 11.47 -15.69 39.54
C GLU A 178 12.34 -15.96 38.30
N TRP A 179 13.38 -16.80 38.44
CA TRP A 179 14.20 -17.21 37.29
C TRP A 179 13.41 -17.95 36.21
N ARG A 180 12.55 -18.90 36.60
CA ARG A 180 11.70 -19.65 35.66
C ARG A 180 10.69 -18.74 34.95
N THR A 181 10.08 -17.81 35.67
CA THR A 181 9.16 -16.80 35.10
C THR A 181 9.88 -15.92 34.08
N ALA A 182 11.08 -15.45 34.39
CA ALA A 182 11.88 -14.67 33.45
C ALA A 182 12.27 -15.48 32.19
N GLN A 183 12.62 -16.76 32.34
CA GLN A 183 12.90 -17.64 31.20
C GLN A 183 11.66 -17.89 30.33
N ALA A 184 10.49 -18.06 30.94
CA ALA A 184 9.23 -18.20 30.22
C ALA A 184 8.89 -16.95 29.39
N ALA A 185 9.15 -15.75 29.93
CA ALA A 185 8.95 -14.49 29.21
C ALA A 185 9.81 -14.39 27.94
N VAL A 186 11.09 -14.77 28.01
CA VAL A 186 11.98 -14.81 26.83
C VAL A 186 11.42 -15.73 25.74
N LEU A 187 10.98 -16.94 26.10
CA LEU A 187 10.42 -17.92 25.16
C LEU A 187 9.10 -17.42 24.54
N GLN A 188 8.24 -16.79 25.33
CA GLN A 188 6.99 -16.22 24.85
C GLN A 188 7.25 -15.11 23.83
N ASN A 189 8.17 -14.19 24.14
CA ASN A 189 8.48 -13.07 23.25
C ASN A 189 9.25 -13.48 22.00
N ALA A 190 10.00 -14.58 22.01
CA ALA A 190 10.58 -15.16 20.80
C ALA A 190 9.51 -15.56 19.77
N THR A 191 8.36 -16.07 20.24
CA THR A 191 7.22 -16.38 19.35
C THR A 191 6.57 -15.11 18.80
N THR A 192 6.40 -14.10 19.65
CA THR A 192 5.89 -12.77 19.23
C THR A 192 6.82 -12.11 18.20
N LEU A 193 8.14 -12.30 18.33
CA LEU A 193 9.12 -11.76 17.38
C LEU A 193 8.96 -12.41 16.01
N LEU A 194 8.79 -13.73 15.97
CA LEU A 194 8.55 -14.45 14.71
C LEU A 194 7.28 -13.94 14.03
N GLN A 195 6.20 -13.70 14.78
CA GLN A 195 4.96 -13.13 14.24
C GLN A 195 5.18 -11.72 13.67
N ALA A 196 5.85 -10.84 14.41
CA ALA A 196 6.14 -9.49 13.94
C ALA A 196 7.03 -9.49 12.67
N GLN A 197 8.04 -10.36 12.63
CA GLN A 197 8.91 -10.55 11.47
C GLN A 197 8.14 -11.10 10.26
N GLN A 198 7.16 -12.00 10.48
CA GLN A 198 6.29 -12.50 9.41
C GLN A 198 5.36 -11.42 8.85
N THR A 199 4.82 -10.53 9.70
CA THR A 199 4.05 -9.38 9.25
C THR A 199 4.89 -8.47 8.37
N TYR A 200 6.11 -8.13 8.79
CA TYR A 200 7.04 -7.35 7.97
C TYR A 200 7.42 -8.06 6.67
N ALA A 201 7.73 -9.36 6.73
CA ALA A 201 8.07 -10.16 5.56
C ALA A 201 6.87 -10.35 4.62
N THR A 202 5.63 -10.23 5.06
CA THR A 202 4.49 -10.24 4.15
C THR A 202 4.47 -9.00 3.26
N LEU A 203 4.98 -7.87 3.76
CA LEU A 203 5.06 -6.60 3.02
C LEU A 203 6.29 -6.58 2.10
N THR A 204 7.49 -6.85 2.62
CA THR A 204 8.76 -6.69 1.88
C THR A 204 9.27 -8.01 1.26
N GLY A 205 8.79 -9.14 1.79
CA GLY A 205 9.30 -10.48 1.50
C GLY A 205 10.76 -10.71 1.90
N THR A 206 11.25 -9.94 2.87
CA THR A 206 12.48 -10.20 3.62
C THR A 206 12.21 -10.03 5.11
N THR A 207 13.02 -10.64 5.97
CA THR A 207 12.96 -10.43 7.43
C THR A 207 14.00 -9.43 7.93
N VAL A 208 14.83 -8.89 7.02
CA VAL A 208 15.91 -7.95 7.36
C VAL A 208 15.32 -6.56 7.51
N LEU A 209 15.46 -5.99 8.71
CA LEU A 209 15.01 -4.63 9.00
C LEU A 209 15.99 -3.59 8.48
N PRO A 210 15.51 -2.39 8.15
CA PRO A 210 16.38 -1.26 7.87
C PRO A 210 17.10 -0.77 9.13
N ASP A 211 18.37 -0.41 8.97
CA ASP A 211 19.21 0.11 10.06
C ASP A 211 18.83 1.55 10.42
N ASP A 212 18.41 2.34 9.43
CA ASP A 212 17.97 3.72 9.60
C ASP A 212 16.42 3.81 9.61
N SER A 213 15.83 3.43 10.74
CA SER A 213 14.36 3.49 10.95
C SER A 213 13.91 4.68 11.80
N ALA A 214 14.86 5.42 12.39
CA ALA A 214 14.58 6.54 13.29
C ALA A 214 14.42 7.84 12.50
N GLU A 215 13.18 8.21 12.20
CA GLU A 215 12.90 9.45 11.49
C GLU A 215 12.84 10.67 12.43
N SER A 216 13.34 11.80 11.97
CA SER A 216 13.03 13.10 12.56
C SER A 216 11.67 13.57 12.05
N ALA A 217 10.87 14.15 12.94
CA ALA A 217 9.58 14.74 12.58
C ALA A 217 9.48 16.15 13.13
N GLN A 218 8.98 17.07 12.32
CA GLN A 218 8.67 18.44 12.72
C GLN A 218 7.20 18.71 12.41
N SER A 219 6.46 19.25 13.39
CA SER A 219 5.08 19.65 13.13
C SER A 219 5.04 20.76 12.09
N LYS A 220 4.33 20.50 10.99
CA LYS A 220 4.09 21.44 9.90
C LYS A 220 2.59 21.51 9.62
N PRO A 221 2.09 22.65 9.09
CA PRO A 221 0.74 22.72 8.58
C PRO A 221 0.57 21.71 7.43
N LEU A 222 -0.66 21.24 7.23
CA LEU A 222 -0.97 20.35 6.11
C LEU A 222 -0.64 21.08 4.79
N SER A 223 0.21 20.47 3.97
CA SER A 223 0.54 21.00 2.65
C SER A 223 -0.60 20.74 1.66
N ASP A 224 -0.84 21.68 0.75
CA ASP A 224 -1.76 21.49 -0.37
C ASP A 224 -1.26 20.37 -1.32
N ASP A 225 0.06 20.12 -1.35
CA ASP A 225 0.71 19.08 -2.15
C ASP A 225 0.67 17.67 -1.51
N HIS A 226 -0.18 17.45 -0.51
CA HIS A 226 -0.25 16.16 0.18
C HIS A 226 -0.71 15.04 -0.78
N PRO A 227 0.00 13.90 -0.89
CA PRO A 227 -0.30 12.86 -1.91
C PRO A 227 -1.75 12.33 -1.88
N LEU A 228 -2.33 12.11 -0.69
CA LEU A 228 -3.74 11.69 -0.55
C LEU A 228 -4.75 12.81 -0.88
N MET A 229 -4.36 14.08 -0.73
CA MET A 229 -5.21 15.20 -1.13
C MET A 229 -5.18 15.36 -2.64
N GLU A 230 -4.00 15.21 -3.24
CA GLU A 230 -3.80 15.25 -4.69
C GLU A 230 -4.54 14.13 -5.42
N GLU A 231 -4.52 12.90 -4.88
CA GLU A 231 -5.34 11.78 -5.37
C GLU A 231 -6.83 12.17 -5.47
N ALA A 232 -7.38 12.73 -4.38
CA ALA A 232 -8.78 13.13 -4.35
C ALA A 232 -9.07 14.36 -5.25
N ARG A 233 -8.11 15.28 -5.37
CA ARG A 233 -8.20 16.45 -6.27
C ARG A 233 -8.26 16.01 -7.74
N LEU A 234 -7.35 15.13 -8.16
CA LEU A 234 -7.33 14.62 -9.53
C LEU A 234 -8.50 13.68 -9.83
N ALA A 235 -9.06 12.99 -8.83
CA ALA A 235 -10.31 12.25 -9.00
C ALA A 235 -11.48 13.17 -9.42
N ILE A 236 -11.53 14.40 -8.89
CA ILE A 236 -12.50 15.42 -9.36
C ILE A 236 -12.22 15.78 -10.81
N GLU A 237 -10.97 16.01 -11.20
CA GLU A 237 -10.61 16.36 -12.59
C GLU A 237 -10.99 15.25 -13.59
N VAL A 238 -10.78 13.98 -13.22
CA VAL A 238 -11.22 12.81 -13.98
C VAL A 238 -12.74 12.79 -14.13
N ALA A 239 -13.48 12.98 -13.04
CA ALA A 239 -14.94 12.98 -13.07
C ALA A 239 -15.50 14.17 -13.89
N GLN A 240 -14.90 15.35 -13.79
CA GLN A 240 -15.24 16.50 -14.63
C GLN A 240 -14.96 16.22 -16.11
N ALA A 241 -13.86 15.55 -16.44
CA ALA A 241 -13.56 15.16 -17.80
C ALA A 241 -14.58 14.16 -18.35
N GLN A 242 -15.04 13.21 -17.52
CA GLN A 242 -16.13 12.30 -17.87
C GLN A 242 -17.45 13.05 -18.14
N VAL A 243 -17.82 14.02 -17.30
CA VAL A 243 -19.00 14.88 -17.54
C VAL A 243 -18.87 15.62 -18.88
N ARG A 244 -17.70 16.18 -19.19
CA ARG A 244 -17.45 16.84 -20.49
C ARG A 244 -17.62 15.88 -21.66
N VAL A 245 -17.10 14.67 -21.58
CA VAL A 245 -17.24 13.66 -22.64
C VAL A 245 -18.69 13.28 -22.86
N THR A 246 -19.46 13.07 -21.79
CA THR A 246 -20.89 12.76 -21.90
C THR A 246 -21.67 13.93 -22.52
N ASN A 247 -21.38 15.17 -22.12
CA ASN A 247 -22.04 16.37 -22.65
C ASN A 247 -21.72 16.64 -24.13
N GLN A 248 -20.53 16.27 -24.60
CA GLN A 248 -20.14 16.38 -26.01
C GLN A 248 -20.58 15.15 -26.84
N SER A 249 -20.89 14.02 -26.20
CA SER A 249 -21.37 12.79 -26.85
C SER A 249 -22.91 12.69 -26.85
N ARG A 250 -23.58 13.74 -27.33
CA ARG A 250 -25.05 13.92 -27.29
C ARG A 250 -25.85 12.91 -28.12
N ARG A 251 -25.19 12.13 -28.95
CA ARG A 251 -25.77 11.13 -29.85
C ARG A 251 -24.69 10.10 -30.16
N ASP A 252 -25.08 9.00 -30.77
CA ASP A 252 -24.11 8.12 -31.42
C ASP A 252 -23.51 8.84 -32.63
N ASN A 253 -22.26 8.52 -32.94
CA ASN A 253 -21.51 9.22 -33.98
C ASN A 253 -22.19 9.02 -35.34
N PRO A 254 -22.42 10.09 -36.13
CA PRO A 254 -22.95 9.94 -37.47
C PRO A 254 -21.97 9.15 -38.34
N GLU A 255 -22.50 8.34 -39.25
CA GLU A 255 -21.70 7.50 -40.16
C GLU A 255 -21.90 7.97 -41.59
N LEU A 256 -20.79 8.21 -42.30
CA LEU A 256 -20.79 8.46 -43.74
C LEU A 256 -20.47 7.15 -44.45
N GLU A 257 -21.42 6.69 -45.24
CA GLU A 257 -21.31 5.45 -46.00
C GLU A 257 -21.11 5.76 -47.48
N LEU A 258 -20.07 5.16 -48.06
CA LEU A 258 -19.87 5.10 -49.50
C LEU A 258 -20.08 3.66 -49.95
N SER A 259 -21.09 3.41 -50.78
CA SER A 259 -21.41 2.08 -51.28
C SER A 259 -21.47 2.05 -52.81
N ALA A 260 -21.08 0.91 -53.38
CA ALA A 260 -21.23 0.57 -54.78
C ALA A 260 -22.20 -0.60 -54.91
N ARG A 261 -23.24 -0.40 -55.70
CA ARG A 261 -24.29 -1.39 -55.96
C ARG A 261 -24.25 -1.80 -57.41
N ARG A 262 -24.26 -3.11 -57.67
CA ARG A 262 -24.41 -3.70 -58.99
C ARG A 262 -25.71 -4.49 -59.03
N ALA A 263 -26.68 -4.01 -59.80
CA ALA A 263 -28.02 -4.58 -59.85
C ALA A 263 -28.47 -4.87 -61.28
N ARG A 264 -29.34 -5.87 -61.45
CA ARG A 264 -30.12 -6.07 -62.67
C ARG A 264 -31.58 -6.33 -62.31
N GLY A 265 -32.49 -5.78 -63.12
CA GLY A 265 -33.94 -5.82 -62.88
C GLY A 265 -34.63 -7.09 -63.40
N ASN A 266 -34.06 -7.74 -64.41
CA ASN A 266 -34.61 -8.96 -65.01
C ASN A 266 -33.47 -9.83 -65.57
N LEU A 267 -33.79 -11.05 -66.01
CA LEU A 267 -32.85 -11.98 -66.64
C LEU A 267 -32.10 -11.41 -67.84
N ASN A 268 -32.77 -10.56 -68.62
CA ASN A 268 -32.25 -10.00 -69.86
C ASN A 268 -31.64 -8.60 -69.71
N ASP A 269 -31.75 -7.99 -68.52
CA ASP A 269 -31.20 -6.65 -68.28
C ASP A 269 -29.68 -6.72 -68.06
N PRO A 270 -28.90 -5.78 -68.62
CA PRO A 270 -27.50 -5.62 -68.25
C PRO A 270 -27.40 -5.21 -66.78
N TYR A 271 -26.30 -5.60 -66.13
CA TYR A 271 -26.01 -5.10 -64.79
C TYR A 271 -25.71 -3.60 -64.85
N ALA A 272 -26.47 -2.81 -64.10
CA ALA A 272 -26.19 -1.41 -63.84
C ALA A 272 -25.39 -1.27 -62.54
N SER A 273 -24.40 -0.38 -62.55
CA SER A 273 -23.59 -0.04 -61.38
C SER A 273 -23.94 1.36 -60.90
N THR A 274 -24.23 1.51 -59.62
CA THR A 274 -24.54 2.78 -58.97
C THR A 274 -23.60 2.99 -57.80
N VAL A 275 -23.09 4.21 -57.64
CA VAL A 275 -22.37 4.62 -56.43
C VAL A 275 -23.32 5.48 -55.61
N ALA A 276 -23.44 5.19 -54.31
CA ALA A 276 -24.28 5.91 -53.38
C ALA A 276 -23.44 6.47 -52.24
N LEU A 277 -23.79 7.69 -51.82
CA LEU A 277 -23.29 8.32 -50.60
C LEU A 277 -24.47 8.45 -49.63
N ALA A 278 -24.40 7.80 -48.48
CA ALA A 278 -25.44 7.83 -47.46
C ALA A 278 -24.90 8.42 -46.15
N LEU A 279 -25.71 9.21 -45.46
CA LEU A 279 -25.41 9.74 -44.13
C LEU A 279 -26.40 9.13 -43.14
N ARG A 280 -25.89 8.34 -42.20
CA ARG A 280 -26.68 7.84 -41.07
C ARG A 280 -26.49 8.79 -39.89
N LEU A 281 -27.54 9.51 -39.52
CA LEU A 281 -27.53 10.45 -38.40
C LEU A 281 -28.43 9.96 -37.26
N PRO A 282 -27.87 9.37 -36.20
CA PRO A 282 -28.60 9.10 -34.98
C PRO A 282 -29.16 10.40 -34.38
N LEU A 283 -30.42 10.38 -33.98
CA LEU A 283 -31.05 11.51 -33.30
C LEU A 283 -30.77 11.44 -31.80
N ALA A 284 -30.57 12.60 -31.18
CA ALA A 284 -30.37 12.69 -29.73
C ALA A 284 -31.71 12.42 -29.03
N THR A 285 -31.68 11.56 -27.99
CA THR A 285 -32.86 11.26 -27.18
C THR A 285 -32.53 11.33 -25.70
N ASP A 286 -33.47 11.81 -24.90
CA ASP A 286 -33.31 11.86 -23.45
C ASP A 286 -33.24 10.45 -22.85
N ALA A 287 -33.93 9.48 -23.45
CA ALA A 287 -33.87 8.07 -23.04
C ALA A 287 -32.43 7.51 -23.02
N ARG A 288 -31.56 7.96 -23.94
CA ARG A 288 -30.13 7.60 -23.95
C ARG A 288 -29.29 8.54 -23.10
N ASN A 289 -29.47 9.85 -23.29
CA ASN A 289 -28.54 10.84 -22.76
C ASN A 289 -28.75 11.10 -21.27
N LEU A 290 -29.99 11.16 -20.79
CA LEU A 290 -30.32 11.51 -19.41
C LEU A 290 -29.71 10.53 -18.39
N PRO A 291 -29.76 9.19 -18.58
CA PRO A 291 -29.06 8.26 -17.69
C PRO A 291 -27.53 8.46 -17.68
N LEU A 292 -26.93 8.68 -18.86
CA LEU A 292 -25.48 8.85 -18.98
C LEU A 292 -24.99 10.15 -18.32
N THR A 293 -25.69 11.26 -18.53
CA THR A 293 -25.34 12.55 -17.91
C THR A 293 -25.56 12.51 -16.41
N SER A 294 -26.64 11.87 -15.96
CA SER A 294 -26.94 11.73 -14.52
C SER A 294 -25.92 10.85 -13.81
N ALA A 295 -25.47 9.76 -14.43
CA ALA A 295 -24.42 8.90 -13.89
C ALA A 295 -23.08 9.65 -13.80
N ALA A 296 -22.69 10.40 -14.84
CA ALA A 296 -21.48 11.21 -14.84
C ALA A 296 -21.52 12.33 -13.78
N GLN A 297 -22.68 12.98 -13.62
CA GLN A 297 -22.87 14.01 -12.59
C GLN A 297 -22.81 13.41 -11.18
N THR A 298 -23.40 12.23 -10.97
CA THR A 298 -23.29 11.50 -9.70
C THR A 298 -21.84 11.17 -9.36
N ALA A 299 -21.06 10.71 -10.34
CA ALA A 299 -19.65 10.44 -10.16
C ALA A 299 -18.84 11.70 -9.77
N LEU A 300 -19.17 12.85 -10.37
CA LEU A 300 -18.55 14.14 -10.01
C LEU A 300 -18.91 14.56 -8.58
N THR A 301 -20.20 14.50 -8.20
CA THR A 301 -20.65 14.82 -6.84
C THR A 301 -19.99 13.90 -5.80
N ARG A 302 -19.83 12.62 -6.13
CA ARG A 302 -19.11 11.65 -5.29
C ARG A 302 -17.65 12.06 -5.10
N ALA A 303 -16.92 12.35 -6.18
CA ALA A 303 -15.51 12.75 -6.11
C ALA A 303 -15.31 14.04 -5.26
N GLN A 304 -16.23 15.02 -5.39
CA GLN A 304 -16.21 16.24 -4.58
C GLN A 304 -16.44 15.96 -3.08
N SER A 305 -17.34 15.03 -2.78
CA SER A 305 -17.63 14.60 -1.41
C SER A 305 -16.44 13.84 -0.80
N GLU A 306 -15.80 12.96 -1.58
CA GLU A 306 -14.60 12.21 -1.19
C GLU A 306 -13.42 13.16 -0.91
N TYR A 307 -13.21 14.20 -1.73
CA TYR A 307 -12.20 15.23 -1.48
C TYR A 307 -12.42 15.98 -0.17
N THR A 308 -13.66 16.42 0.08
CA THR A 308 -13.99 17.13 1.33
C THR A 308 -13.75 16.24 2.55
N ARG A 309 -14.14 14.96 2.46
CA ARG A 309 -13.88 13.97 3.52
C ARG A 309 -12.40 13.71 3.71
N ALA A 310 -11.63 13.54 2.63
CA ALA A 310 -10.20 13.29 2.67
C ALA A 310 -9.48 14.44 3.36
N ARG A 311 -9.79 15.68 2.98
CA ARG A 311 -9.22 16.88 3.61
C ARG A 311 -9.46 16.91 5.12
N LEU A 312 -10.72 16.79 5.55
CA LEU A 312 -11.05 16.80 6.99
C LEU A 312 -10.37 15.64 7.73
N THR A 313 -10.35 14.46 7.13
CA THR A 313 -9.70 13.28 7.73
C THR A 313 -8.21 13.50 7.91
N LEU A 314 -7.52 14.06 6.92
CA LEU A 314 -6.09 14.38 7.00
C LEU A 314 -5.80 15.46 8.04
N GLU A 315 -6.62 16.52 8.11
CA GLU A 315 -6.50 17.56 9.14
C GLU A 315 -6.60 16.96 10.56
N TYR A 316 -7.58 16.09 10.81
CA TYR A 316 -7.73 15.41 12.09
C TYR A 316 -6.60 14.41 12.37
N GLN A 317 -6.18 13.61 11.38
CA GLN A 317 -5.07 12.67 11.53
C GLN A 317 -3.77 13.39 11.90
N ARG A 318 -3.49 14.53 11.26
CA ARG A 318 -2.33 15.37 11.56
C ARG A 318 -2.41 15.94 12.97
N GLN A 319 -3.55 16.50 13.37
CA GLN A 319 -3.74 17.01 14.74
C GLN A 319 -3.59 15.90 15.79
N GLN A 320 -4.15 14.72 15.53
CA GLN A 320 -4.01 13.57 16.41
C GLN A 320 -2.55 13.11 16.53
N ALA A 321 -1.82 13.04 15.41
CA ALA A 321 -0.40 12.66 15.41
C ALA A 321 0.47 13.67 16.17
N ASP A 322 0.20 14.97 16.01
CA ASP A 322 0.86 16.03 16.78
C ASP A 322 0.63 15.87 18.29
N GLN A 323 -0.62 15.70 18.70
CA GLN A 323 -0.98 15.52 20.11
C GLN A 323 -0.38 14.23 20.69
N ALA A 324 -0.38 13.15 19.90
CA ALA A 324 0.22 11.88 20.29
C ALA A 324 1.74 12.01 20.50
N LEU A 325 2.44 12.75 19.62
CA LEU A 325 3.87 13.01 19.78
C LEU A 325 4.16 13.83 21.05
N GLN A 326 3.40 14.91 21.30
CA GLN A 326 3.55 15.72 22.51
C GLN A 326 3.30 14.90 23.79
N ALA A 327 2.28 14.03 23.78
CA ALA A 327 2.00 13.14 24.90
C ALA A 327 3.11 12.09 25.08
N ALA A 328 3.63 11.52 23.99
CA ALA A 328 4.72 10.54 24.04
C ALA A 328 6.02 11.18 24.59
N ASP A 329 6.32 12.42 24.23
CA ASP A 329 7.46 13.17 24.78
C ASP A 329 7.35 13.33 26.31
N GLN A 330 6.18 13.75 26.81
CA GLN A 330 5.93 13.90 28.24
C GLN A 330 5.98 12.57 29.00
N LEU A 331 5.39 11.51 28.43
CA LEU A 331 5.38 10.18 29.02
C LEU A 331 6.79 9.58 29.07
N LEU A 332 7.62 9.81 28.05
CA LEU A 332 9.01 9.37 28.04
C LEU A 332 9.82 10.05 29.15
N ASP A 333 9.62 11.36 29.36
CA ASP A 333 10.30 12.09 30.43
C ASP A 333 9.90 11.59 31.83
N LEU A 334 8.62 11.30 32.05
CA LEU A 334 8.13 10.70 33.30
C LEU A 334 8.68 9.27 33.49
N ALA A 335 8.67 8.45 32.44
CA ALA A 335 9.21 7.09 32.48
C ALA A 335 10.72 7.10 32.76
N ARG A 336 11.46 8.09 32.24
CA ARG A 336 12.89 8.28 32.53
C ARG A 336 13.13 8.59 34.01
N GLN A 337 12.35 9.49 34.61
CA GLN A 337 12.45 9.81 36.03
C GLN A 337 12.13 8.59 36.91
N GLN A 338 11.07 7.86 36.58
CA GLN A 338 10.68 6.65 37.29
C GLN A 338 11.76 5.56 37.20
N ARG A 339 12.36 5.36 36.02
CA ARG A 339 13.48 4.44 35.80
C ARG A 339 14.67 4.77 36.70
N THR A 340 15.07 6.04 36.75
CA THR A 340 16.17 6.49 37.62
C THR A 340 15.87 6.23 39.09
N ALA A 341 14.70 6.66 39.58
CA ALA A 341 14.31 6.48 40.98
C ALA A 341 14.20 5.00 41.38
N SER A 342 13.60 4.15 40.53
CA SER A 342 13.52 2.71 40.78
C SER A 342 14.90 2.03 40.77
N GLY A 343 15.82 2.48 39.91
CA GLY A 343 17.20 2.00 39.86
C GLY A 343 17.99 2.32 41.13
N GLU A 344 17.94 3.58 41.58
CA GLU A 344 18.57 4.01 42.83
C GLU A 344 18.04 3.23 44.04
N ASN A 345 16.72 3.03 44.10
CA ASN A 345 16.09 2.26 45.16
C ASN A 345 16.53 0.78 45.14
N LEU A 346 16.64 0.18 43.95
CA LEU A 346 17.14 -1.19 43.80
C LEU A 346 18.58 -1.31 44.31
N ASP A 347 19.46 -0.37 43.99
CA ASP A 347 20.86 -0.41 44.42
C ASP A 347 20.99 -0.34 45.95
N LEU A 348 20.21 0.53 46.60
CA LEU A 348 20.18 0.67 48.06
C LEU A 348 19.68 -0.61 48.74
N ILE A 349 18.56 -1.18 48.26
CA ILE A 349 17.97 -2.40 48.82
C ILE A 349 18.88 -3.60 48.57
N GLN A 350 19.51 -3.70 47.40
CA GLN A 350 20.46 -4.76 47.08
C GLN A 350 21.69 -4.70 48.00
N LYS A 351 22.18 -3.49 48.31
CA LYS A 351 23.26 -3.31 49.30
C LYS A 351 22.80 -3.72 50.70
N SER A 352 21.63 -3.30 51.16
CA SER A 352 21.07 -3.68 52.47
C SER A 352 20.87 -5.19 52.59
N PHE A 353 20.36 -5.86 51.55
CA PHE A 353 20.24 -7.32 51.50
C PHE A 353 21.61 -8.03 51.51
N SER A 354 22.61 -7.47 50.84
CA SER A 354 23.96 -8.03 50.87
C SER A 354 24.60 -7.98 52.27
N LEU A 355 24.23 -6.97 53.06
CA LEU A 355 24.63 -6.77 54.45
C LEU A 355 23.74 -7.51 55.47
N GLY A 356 22.66 -8.17 55.01
CA GLY A 356 21.74 -8.92 55.86
C GLY A 356 20.71 -8.06 56.61
N GLU A 357 20.58 -6.77 56.27
CA GLU A 357 19.65 -5.84 56.92
C GLU A 357 18.24 -5.85 56.30
N SER A 358 18.10 -6.32 55.06
CA SER A 358 16.82 -6.47 54.35
C SER A 358 16.54 -7.93 54.01
N ASP A 359 15.26 -8.31 53.93
CA ASP A 359 14.83 -9.65 53.53
C ASP A 359 14.83 -9.84 51.99
N LEU A 360 14.74 -11.10 51.54
CA LEU A 360 14.68 -11.43 50.11
C LEU A 360 13.43 -10.84 49.43
N PHE A 361 12.33 -10.72 50.16
CA PHE A 361 11.07 -10.25 49.62
C PHE A 361 11.12 -8.76 49.24
N ALA A 362 11.74 -7.92 50.09
CA ALA A 362 12.01 -6.51 49.82
C ALA A 362 12.92 -6.36 48.58
N LEU A 363 13.97 -7.19 48.47
CA LEU A 363 14.83 -7.21 47.28
C LEU A 363 14.05 -7.58 46.02
N LEU A 364 13.25 -8.64 46.05
CA LEU A 364 12.48 -9.07 44.88
C LEU A 364 11.45 -8.01 44.46
N ARG A 365 10.77 -7.37 45.42
CA ARG A 365 9.87 -6.26 45.13
C ARG A 365 10.60 -5.09 44.46
N ALA A 366 11.77 -4.70 44.97
CA ALA A 366 12.58 -3.64 44.38
C ALA A 366 13.02 -3.98 42.94
N ARG A 367 13.41 -5.23 42.71
CA ARG A 367 13.79 -5.72 41.37
C ARG A 367 12.63 -5.70 40.39
N THR A 368 11.43 -6.13 40.82
CA THR A 368 10.23 -6.06 39.99
C THR A 368 9.90 -4.61 39.63
N ALA A 369 9.92 -3.69 40.60
CA ALA A 369 9.67 -2.27 40.36
C ALA A 369 10.70 -1.61 39.42
N ALA A 370 11.98 -1.99 39.53
CA ALA A 370 13.02 -1.54 38.60
C ALA A 370 12.85 -2.10 37.19
N PHE A 371 12.50 -3.39 37.07
CA PHE A 371 12.21 -4.02 35.79
C PHE A 371 10.99 -3.39 35.10
N GLU A 372 9.89 -3.17 35.83
CA GLU A 372 8.68 -2.52 35.30
C GLU A 372 8.97 -1.08 34.84
N ALA A 373 9.80 -0.34 35.58
CA ALA A 373 10.20 1.01 35.19
C ALA A 373 11.10 1.04 33.94
N GLU A 374 12.06 0.11 33.84
CA GLU A 374 12.89 -0.07 32.63
C GLU A 374 12.05 -0.48 31.42
N GLN A 375 11.11 -1.41 31.62
CA GLN A 375 10.17 -1.84 30.59
C GLN A 375 9.31 -0.68 30.09
N ALA A 376 8.72 0.10 31.01
CA ALA A 376 7.93 1.26 30.68
C ALA A 376 8.76 2.30 29.90
N TYR A 377 10.00 2.57 30.34
CA TYR A 377 10.91 3.47 29.63
C TYR A 377 11.16 3.02 28.18
N ASN A 378 11.56 1.76 27.97
CA ASN A 378 11.84 1.23 26.64
C ASN A 378 10.58 1.26 25.74
N GLN A 379 9.41 0.97 26.30
CA GLN A 379 8.14 1.08 25.58
C GLN A 379 7.82 2.52 25.17
N GLN A 380 8.06 3.50 26.06
CA GLN A 380 7.83 4.91 25.73
C GLN A 380 8.84 5.45 24.71
N GLU A 381 10.09 5.00 24.74
CA GLU A 381 11.10 5.39 23.74
C GLU A 381 10.68 4.94 22.33
N ILE A 382 10.22 3.69 22.20
CA ILE A 382 9.68 3.15 20.94
C ILE A 382 8.39 3.86 20.54
N ALA A 383 7.49 4.13 21.50
CA ALA A 383 6.24 4.85 21.24
C ALA A 383 6.46 6.29 20.76
N GLN A 384 7.49 6.98 21.28
CA GLN A 384 7.90 8.30 20.80
C GLN A 384 8.39 8.23 19.36
N ALA A 385 9.29 7.29 19.06
CA ALA A 385 9.85 7.14 17.72
C ALA A 385 8.77 6.74 16.69
N LEU A 386 7.84 5.87 17.06
CA LEU A 386 6.66 5.56 16.25
C LEU A 386 5.73 6.77 16.07
N SER A 387 5.52 7.58 17.11
CA SER A 387 4.74 8.81 17.01
C SER A 387 5.36 9.81 16.03
N ARG A 388 6.69 9.90 15.95
CA ARG A 388 7.39 10.69 14.91
C ARG A 388 7.13 10.15 13.51
N ALA A 389 7.24 8.83 13.33
CA ALA A 389 6.96 8.18 12.05
C ALA A 389 5.48 8.38 11.61
N ARG A 390 4.53 8.29 12.54
CA ARG A 390 3.10 8.59 12.33
C ARG A 390 2.86 10.05 11.96
N LEU A 391 3.59 10.98 12.56
CA LEU A 391 3.50 12.40 12.20
C LEU A 391 3.99 12.64 10.77
N ASN A 392 5.13 12.06 10.40
CA ASN A 392 5.64 12.13 9.02
C ASN A 392 4.66 11.50 8.02
N GLN A 393 4.03 10.39 8.38
CA GLN A 393 2.98 9.77 7.59
C GLN A 393 1.75 10.69 7.40
N ALA A 394 1.27 11.32 8.48
CA ALA A 394 0.13 12.23 8.43
C ALA A 394 0.43 13.54 7.68
N GLN A 395 1.71 13.90 7.55
CA GLN A 395 2.18 15.03 6.75
C GLN A 395 2.47 14.67 5.29
N GLY A 396 2.39 13.38 4.92
CA GLY A 396 2.61 12.93 3.54
C GLY A 396 4.07 12.75 3.15
N VAL A 397 4.98 12.58 4.12
CA VAL A 397 6.42 12.42 3.86
C VAL A 397 6.74 11.00 3.39
N LEU A 398 7.27 10.90 2.17
CA LEU A 398 7.78 9.65 1.60
C LEU A 398 9.27 9.44 1.93
N PRO A 399 9.71 8.20 2.23
CA PRO A 399 11.11 7.83 2.49
C PRO A 399 12.08 8.03 1.32
#